data_AF-A0A6N8FE52-F1
#
_entry.id   AF-A0A6N8FE52-F1
#
_cell.length_a   1.000
_cell.length_b   1.000
_cell.length_c   1.000
_cell.angle_alpha   90.00
_cell.angle_beta   90.00
_cell.angle_gamma   90.00
#
_symmetry.space_group_name_H-M   'P 1'
#
loop_
_entity.id
_entity.type
_entity.pdbx_description
1 polymer ?
#
loop_
_entity_poly.entity_id
_entity_poly.type
_entity_poly.pdbx_seq_one_letter_code
_entity_poly.pdbx_strand_id
1 'polypeptide(L)'
;MKHLTAIALLFGAYSAIAKPAPETMPNAASSSMGNKELTISSWNIEHLAYPISDGCRPRSESELNEMKAYAQSLNTDVVGLQEVASKEAIEQIFPKENWQVFISDRPDSESYKCRESGRMSSQQKVGFAVRKGIEVQQVKSLPELALDSRGLRYGLELTIESPHGLLSILNVHMKSGCFVDDYSRSDSRSCQVFSKQAPILDSWVESKEKAGLPYVMVGDFNHRLSAPYNKLTGQLTVNTDNSASTLENTTADLIGCHPYYPAPIDHIWVGNLSSNIAKKASVASYKNMDPKAMLSDHCAVSLKLTKEKRELTNSVKWHTTSKEYAYLTSTIYQQASKHLNVRDLPNGSWSVVMDIDETVLDNSAYQANLDRTGSNYTPLSWANWVRSEKATLVPGVKEFIDTVIAKGGKLALITNRDRKLDAHTWQNMRSLGLPVSAENTCLIGRTAADKKAIDHQHIKNDKDLRRQQIEQGTASCYASKGKRSSQFSNQTILMQIGDNIEDFRGVVQHKVNVQDLIAKSKGDLILLPNAMYGSW
;
A
#
# COMPACT_ATOMS: atom_id res chain seq x y z
N MET A 1 -36.55 -7.94 -75.42
CA MET A 1 -35.26 -7.21 -75.32
C MET A 1 -35.31 -6.33 -74.09
N LYS A 2 -34.21 -6.32 -73.31
CA LYS A 2 -34.03 -5.86 -71.92
C LYS A 2 -34.50 -6.87 -70.87
N HIS A 3 -33.52 -7.66 -70.40
CA HIS A 3 -33.62 -8.60 -69.28
C HIS A 3 -33.36 -7.88 -67.96
N LEU A 4 -34.20 -8.15 -66.95
CA LEU A 4 -33.77 -8.28 -65.57
C LEU A 4 -34.79 -9.18 -64.86
N THR A 5 -34.40 -10.43 -64.61
CA THR A 5 -35.25 -11.44 -63.98
C THR A 5 -34.76 -11.66 -62.55
N ALA A 6 -35.58 -11.30 -61.58
CA ALA A 6 -35.45 -11.73 -60.19
C ALA A 6 -36.10 -13.12 -60.04
N ILE A 7 -35.40 -14.04 -59.37
CA ILE A 7 -35.93 -15.35 -59.00
C ILE A 7 -35.92 -15.46 -57.48
N ALA A 8 -37.12 -15.57 -56.92
CA ALA A 8 -37.38 -16.01 -55.56
C ALA A 8 -37.27 -17.55 -55.50
N LEU A 9 -36.60 -18.07 -54.48
CA LEU A 9 -36.47 -19.50 -54.23
C LEU A 9 -37.26 -19.91 -52.98
N LEU A 10 -38.09 -20.92 -53.20
CA LEU A 10 -38.98 -21.58 -52.25
C LEU A 10 -38.24 -22.47 -51.25
N PHE A 11 -38.83 -22.54 -50.06
CA PHE A 11 -38.49 -23.45 -48.97
C PHE A 11 -38.67 -24.93 -49.35
N GLY A 12 -37.71 -25.76 -48.93
CA GLY A 12 -37.84 -27.21 -48.85
C GLY A 12 -37.17 -27.72 -47.57
N ALA A 13 -37.97 -28.32 -46.69
CA ALA A 13 -37.51 -28.92 -45.44
C ALA A 13 -36.90 -30.30 -45.68
N TYR A 14 -35.79 -30.59 -45.01
CA TYR A 14 -35.29 -31.96 -44.78
C TYR A 14 -34.83 -32.09 -43.32
N SER A 15 -35.41 -33.07 -42.64
CA SER A 15 -35.06 -33.47 -41.28
C SER A 15 -33.70 -34.17 -41.26
N ALA A 16 -32.80 -33.73 -40.37
CA ALA A 16 -31.53 -34.39 -40.09
C ALA A 16 -31.51 -34.94 -38.66
N ILE A 17 -31.08 -36.19 -38.56
CA ILE A 17 -30.96 -37.02 -37.35
C ILE A 17 -29.92 -36.42 -36.39
N ALA A 18 -30.27 -36.31 -35.11
CA ALA A 18 -29.41 -35.78 -34.05
C ALA A 18 -28.24 -36.74 -33.73
N LYS A 19 -27.01 -36.22 -33.78
CA LYS A 19 -25.83 -36.81 -33.12
C LYS A 19 -25.79 -36.35 -31.64
N PRO A 20 -25.33 -37.19 -30.70
CA PRO A 20 -25.17 -36.77 -29.32
C PRO A 20 -24.04 -35.75 -29.20
N ALA A 21 -24.29 -34.70 -28.43
CA ALA A 21 -23.33 -33.64 -28.14
C ALA A 21 -22.13 -34.21 -27.34
N PRO A 22 -20.90 -33.74 -27.60
CA PRO A 22 -19.77 -34.08 -26.76
C PRO A 22 -19.93 -33.41 -25.39
N GLU A 23 -19.71 -34.17 -24.33
CA GLU A 23 -19.66 -33.70 -22.96
C GLU A 23 -18.70 -32.50 -22.85
N THR A 24 -19.26 -31.33 -22.57
CA THR A 24 -18.51 -30.11 -22.32
C THR A 24 -17.74 -30.27 -21.01
N MET A 25 -16.42 -30.43 -21.11
CA MET A 25 -15.51 -30.22 -19.98
C MET A 25 -15.73 -28.82 -19.40
N PRO A 26 -15.64 -28.65 -18.06
CA PRO A 26 -15.85 -27.35 -17.45
C PRO A 26 -14.79 -26.38 -17.94
N ASN A 27 -15.28 -25.26 -18.49
CA ASN A 27 -14.49 -24.10 -18.88
C ASN A 27 -13.42 -23.79 -17.83
N ALA A 28 -12.18 -23.67 -18.31
CA ALA A 28 -11.12 -22.98 -17.61
C ALA A 28 -11.61 -21.55 -17.31
N ALA A 29 -12.12 -21.35 -16.11
CA ALA A 29 -12.40 -20.05 -15.57
C ALA A 29 -11.08 -19.28 -15.52
N SER A 30 -11.08 -18.07 -16.10
CA SER A 30 -10.11 -17.03 -15.81
C SER A 30 -9.86 -16.99 -14.30
N SER A 31 -8.64 -17.32 -13.87
CA SER A 31 -8.30 -17.38 -12.45
C SER A 31 -8.48 -16.00 -11.84
N SER A 32 -9.57 -15.85 -11.09
CA SER A 32 -9.85 -14.70 -10.26
C SER A 32 -8.66 -14.40 -9.36
N MET A 33 -8.16 -13.16 -9.40
CA MET A 33 -7.53 -12.51 -8.25
C MET A 33 -8.57 -12.30 -7.12
N GLY A 34 -9.25 -13.38 -6.74
CA GLY A 34 -10.25 -13.46 -5.69
C GLY A 34 -9.70 -14.05 -4.40
N ASN A 35 -8.43 -14.49 -4.40
CA ASN A 35 -7.81 -14.99 -3.18
C ASN A 35 -7.28 -13.80 -2.38
N LYS A 36 -7.80 -13.59 -1.16
CA LYS A 36 -7.36 -12.51 -0.24
C LYS A 36 -6.04 -12.86 0.48
N GLU A 37 -5.44 -13.96 0.08
CA GLU A 37 -4.37 -14.63 0.79
C GLU A 37 -3.18 -14.82 -0.16
N LEU A 38 -1.98 -14.66 0.39
CA LEU A 38 -0.72 -15.02 -0.27
C LEU A 38 0.10 -15.81 0.75
N THR A 39 0.57 -16.99 0.37
CA THR A 39 1.46 -17.81 1.21
C THR A 39 2.85 -17.84 0.59
N ILE A 40 3.86 -17.44 1.37
CA ILE A 40 5.28 -17.44 0.96
C ILE A 40 6.02 -18.40 1.88
N SER A 41 6.81 -19.29 1.32
CA SER A 41 7.64 -20.25 2.07
C SER A 41 9.13 -20.06 1.77
N SER A 42 9.99 -20.36 2.75
CA SER A 42 11.42 -20.57 2.57
C SER A 42 11.75 -22.02 2.84
N TRP A 43 12.58 -22.66 2.01
CA TRP A 43 13.04 -24.02 2.23
C TRP A 43 14.46 -24.20 1.69
N ASN A 44 15.44 -24.30 2.59
CA ASN A 44 16.73 -24.90 2.25
C ASN A 44 16.48 -26.39 2.01
N ILE A 45 16.85 -26.87 0.83
CA ILE A 45 16.48 -28.22 0.37
C ILE A 45 17.68 -29.18 0.34
N GLU A 46 18.77 -28.84 1.04
CA GLU A 46 19.98 -29.66 1.22
C GLU A 46 20.50 -30.23 -0.11
N HIS A 47 21.27 -29.44 -0.84
CA HIS A 47 21.95 -29.86 -2.07
C HIS A 47 21.06 -30.51 -3.16
N LEU A 48 19.87 -29.96 -3.44
CA LEU A 48 18.97 -30.50 -4.48
C LEU A 48 19.64 -30.49 -5.86
N ALA A 49 19.80 -31.68 -6.46
CA ALA A 49 20.48 -31.87 -7.74
C ALA A 49 19.56 -32.44 -8.84
N TYR A 50 20.02 -32.30 -10.08
CA TYR A 50 19.49 -33.03 -11.24
C TYR A 50 20.66 -33.73 -11.95
N PRO A 51 20.58 -35.05 -12.19
CA PRO A 51 19.60 -36.01 -11.65
C PRO A 51 19.54 -36.01 -10.11
N ILE A 52 18.40 -36.41 -9.53
CA ILE A 52 18.17 -36.40 -8.07
C ILE A 52 19.17 -37.28 -7.28
N SER A 53 19.82 -38.22 -7.96
CA SER A 53 20.84 -39.12 -7.41
C SER A 53 22.25 -38.51 -7.32
N ASP A 54 22.43 -37.24 -7.69
CA ASP A 54 23.73 -36.57 -7.74
C ASP A 54 23.97 -35.61 -6.56
N GLY A 55 25.17 -35.02 -6.51
CA GLY A 55 25.57 -34.07 -5.49
C GLY A 55 25.97 -34.72 -4.16
N CYS A 56 26.07 -33.88 -3.13
CA CYS A 56 26.47 -34.33 -1.80
C CYS A 56 25.38 -35.16 -1.11
N ARG A 57 24.11 -34.84 -1.37
CA ARG A 57 22.93 -35.51 -0.82
C ARG A 57 22.14 -36.22 -1.93
N PRO A 58 22.64 -37.37 -2.43
CA PRO A 58 21.90 -38.15 -3.43
C PRO A 58 20.62 -38.69 -2.80
N ARG A 59 19.51 -38.64 -3.53
CA ARG A 59 18.22 -39.13 -3.06
C ARG A 59 17.65 -40.19 -4.01
N SER A 60 16.88 -41.10 -3.45
CA SER A 60 16.10 -42.11 -4.18
C SER A 60 14.84 -41.52 -4.81
N GLU A 61 14.21 -42.27 -5.71
CA GLU A 61 12.91 -41.88 -6.28
C GLU A 61 11.80 -41.83 -5.22
N SER A 62 11.88 -42.68 -4.18
CA SER A 62 10.95 -42.64 -3.04
C SER A 62 11.06 -41.31 -2.30
N GLU A 63 12.29 -40.89 -1.94
CA GLU A 63 12.54 -39.61 -1.28
C GLU A 63 12.10 -38.43 -2.16
N LEU A 64 12.32 -38.50 -3.48
CA LEU A 64 11.82 -37.47 -4.40
C LEU A 64 10.28 -37.35 -4.34
N ASN A 65 9.56 -38.47 -4.27
CA ASN A 65 8.11 -38.46 -4.14
C ASN A 65 7.66 -37.92 -2.78
N GLU A 66 8.38 -38.21 -1.70
CA GLU A 66 8.15 -37.62 -0.38
C GLU A 66 8.40 -36.10 -0.39
N MET A 67 9.44 -35.63 -1.08
CA MET A 67 9.72 -34.20 -1.26
C MET A 67 8.62 -33.48 -2.04
N LYS A 68 8.07 -34.11 -3.09
CA LYS A 68 6.90 -33.59 -3.82
C LYS A 68 5.68 -33.49 -2.92
N ALA A 69 5.40 -34.53 -2.13
CA ALA A 69 4.29 -34.52 -1.18
C ALA A 69 4.47 -33.46 -0.09
N TYR A 70 5.70 -33.29 0.41
CA TYR A 70 6.06 -32.24 1.36
C TYR A 70 5.81 -30.85 0.77
N ALA A 71 6.34 -30.57 -0.43
CA ALA A 71 6.13 -29.30 -1.14
C ALA A 71 4.64 -29.00 -1.39
N GLN A 72 3.84 -30.02 -1.73
CA GLN A 72 2.39 -29.88 -1.87
C GLN A 72 1.71 -29.54 -0.54
N SER A 73 2.14 -30.15 0.57
CA SER A 73 1.56 -29.91 1.90
C SER A 73 1.80 -28.51 2.44
N LEU A 74 2.81 -27.79 1.93
CA LEU A 74 3.06 -26.39 2.28
C LEU A 74 1.91 -25.46 1.87
N ASN A 75 1.07 -25.87 0.89
CA ASN A 75 -0.02 -25.07 0.33
C ASN A 75 0.38 -23.61 0.05
N THR A 76 1.55 -23.48 -0.58
CA THR A 76 2.25 -22.20 -0.75
C THR A 76 2.09 -21.66 -2.16
N ASP A 77 2.24 -20.36 -2.33
CA ASP A 77 2.14 -19.68 -3.62
C ASP A 77 3.51 -19.31 -4.18
N VAL A 78 4.46 -19.00 -3.30
CA VAL A 78 5.84 -18.66 -3.63
C VAL A 78 6.77 -19.40 -2.69
N VAL A 79 7.76 -20.12 -3.23
CA VAL A 79 8.79 -20.81 -2.44
C VAL A 79 10.16 -20.26 -2.77
N GLY A 80 10.82 -19.61 -1.82
CA GLY A 80 12.24 -19.34 -1.87
C GLY A 80 13.02 -20.61 -1.50
N LEU A 81 13.82 -21.11 -2.43
CA LEU A 81 14.61 -22.33 -2.30
C LEU A 81 16.09 -21.99 -2.17
N GLN A 82 16.80 -22.67 -1.27
CA GLN A 82 18.24 -22.56 -1.10
C GLN A 82 18.91 -23.91 -1.38
N GLU A 83 20.18 -23.88 -1.81
CA GLU A 83 20.97 -25.07 -2.16
C GLU A 83 20.45 -25.89 -3.34
N VAL A 84 20.01 -25.19 -4.38
CA VAL A 84 19.54 -25.82 -5.63
C VAL A 84 20.65 -25.82 -6.68
N ALA A 85 20.80 -26.93 -7.40
CA ALA A 85 21.83 -27.06 -8.43
C ALA A 85 21.44 -26.36 -9.74
N SER A 86 20.19 -26.51 -10.16
CA SER A 86 19.70 -26.03 -11.45
C SER A 86 18.19 -25.81 -11.44
N LYS A 87 17.67 -25.25 -12.53
CA LYS A 87 16.23 -25.09 -12.76
C LYS A 87 15.54 -26.46 -12.83
N GLU A 88 16.15 -27.41 -13.54
CA GLU A 88 15.66 -28.80 -13.68
C GLU A 88 15.56 -29.48 -12.31
N ALA A 89 16.50 -29.20 -11.40
CA ALA A 89 16.48 -29.74 -10.05
C ALA A 89 15.20 -29.35 -9.31
N ILE A 90 14.83 -28.06 -9.34
CA ILE A 90 13.60 -27.52 -8.74
C ILE A 90 12.36 -28.13 -9.43
N GLU A 91 12.38 -28.23 -10.75
CA GLU A 91 11.24 -28.70 -11.55
C GLU A 91 10.88 -30.17 -11.31
N GLN A 92 11.80 -30.97 -10.78
CA GLN A 92 11.48 -32.33 -10.30
C GLN A 92 10.50 -32.32 -9.13
N ILE A 93 10.50 -31.27 -8.29
CA ILE A 93 9.62 -31.14 -7.11
C ILE A 93 8.44 -30.22 -7.39
N PHE A 94 8.65 -29.18 -8.22
CA PHE A 94 7.66 -28.18 -8.61
C PHE A 94 7.41 -28.24 -10.13
N PRO A 95 6.44 -29.07 -10.58
CA PRO A 95 6.27 -29.36 -12.00
C PRO A 95 5.89 -28.13 -12.83
N LYS A 96 6.47 -28.03 -14.03
CA LYS A 96 6.28 -26.90 -14.98
C LYS A 96 4.83 -26.63 -15.33
N GLU A 97 3.95 -27.60 -15.20
CA GLU A 97 2.52 -27.48 -15.49
C GLU A 97 1.89 -26.45 -14.55
N ASN A 98 2.30 -26.45 -13.28
CA ASN A 98 1.71 -25.66 -12.20
C ASN A 98 2.60 -24.51 -11.69
N TRP A 99 3.91 -24.58 -11.99
CA TRP A 99 4.89 -23.66 -11.44
C TRP A 99 5.72 -22.98 -12.53
N GLN A 100 6.17 -21.77 -12.25
CA GLN A 100 7.23 -21.07 -12.96
C GLN A 100 8.45 -21.00 -12.04
N VAL A 101 9.63 -21.31 -12.58
CA VAL A 101 10.86 -21.45 -11.80
C VAL A 101 11.91 -20.44 -12.25
N PHE A 102 12.50 -19.77 -11.26
CA PHE A 102 13.57 -18.78 -11.42
C PHE A 102 14.77 -19.20 -10.57
N ILE A 103 15.99 -18.99 -11.07
CA ILE A 103 17.23 -19.32 -10.35
C ILE A 103 18.19 -18.14 -10.47
N SER A 104 19.02 -17.91 -9.46
CA SER A 104 20.03 -16.87 -9.55
C SER A 104 21.00 -17.16 -10.68
N ASP A 105 21.41 -16.11 -11.39
CA ASP A 105 22.41 -16.15 -12.46
C ASP A 105 23.84 -16.39 -11.94
N ARG A 106 24.00 -16.81 -10.67
CA ARG A 106 25.27 -17.19 -10.07
C ARG A 106 26.00 -18.19 -10.99
N PRO A 107 27.24 -17.89 -11.42
CA PRO A 107 28.06 -18.82 -12.17
C PRO A 107 28.34 -20.10 -11.38
N ASP A 108 28.63 -21.17 -12.10
CA ASP A 108 29.00 -22.43 -11.47
C ASP A 108 30.35 -22.31 -10.76
N SER A 109 30.45 -22.92 -9.58
CA SER A 109 31.68 -23.03 -8.80
C SER A 109 32.34 -24.39 -9.02
N GLU A 110 33.64 -24.45 -8.77
CA GLU A 110 34.39 -25.70 -8.78
C GLU A 110 33.77 -26.72 -7.82
N SER A 111 33.58 -27.94 -8.32
CA SER A 111 33.06 -29.05 -7.52
C SER A 111 34.13 -29.57 -6.56
N TYR A 112 33.73 -29.95 -5.36
CA TYR A 112 34.60 -30.58 -4.36
C TYR A 112 34.05 -31.94 -3.93
N LYS A 113 34.90 -32.76 -3.31
CA LYS A 113 34.49 -34.07 -2.78
C LYS A 113 33.72 -33.90 -1.46
N CYS A 114 32.48 -34.35 -1.43
CA CYS A 114 31.61 -34.28 -0.26
C CYS A 114 32.10 -35.23 0.83
N ARG A 115 32.12 -34.77 2.09
CA ARG A 115 32.71 -35.51 3.21
C ARG A 115 31.99 -36.83 3.51
N GLU A 116 30.67 -36.84 3.46
CA GLU A 116 29.86 -37.99 3.87
C GLU A 116 29.65 -39.00 2.75
N SER A 117 29.24 -38.54 1.56
CA SER A 117 28.95 -39.42 0.42
C SER A 117 30.17 -39.74 -0.44
N GLY A 118 31.26 -38.97 -0.33
CA GLY A 118 32.42 -39.08 -1.21
C GLY A 118 32.16 -38.71 -2.68
N ARG A 119 30.94 -38.26 -3.01
CA ARG A 119 30.54 -37.79 -4.35
C ARG A 119 31.08 -36.38 -4.61
N MET A 120 30.99 -35.93 -5.86
CA MET A 120 31.28 -34.53 -6.19
C MET A 120 30.08 -33.63 -5.87
N SER A 121 30.35 -32.45 -5.33
CA SER A 121 29.33 -31.47 -4.98
C SER A 121 28.61 -30.95 -6.22
N SER A 122 27.30 -30.80 -6.12
CA SER A 122 26.48 -30.03 -7.06
C SER A 122 26.63 -28.52 -6.81
N GLN A 123 26.07 -27.73 -7.72
CA GLN A 123 25.93 -26.29 -7.51
C GLN A 123 24.95 -26.01 -6.36
N GLN A 124 25.12 -24.87 -5.70
CA GLN A 124 24.26 -24.42 -4.61
C GLN A 124 23.88 -22.96 -4.87
N LYS A 125 22.84 -22.77 -5.66
CA LYS A 125 22.24 -21.48 -5.98
C LYS A 125 21.01 -21.25 -5.09
N VAL A 126 20.42 -20.07 -5.23
CA VAL A 126 19.09 -19.78 -4.68
C VAL A 126 18.11 -19.69 -5.84
N GLY A 127 16.85 -20.05 -5.60
CA GLY A 127 15.81 -20.03 -6.62
C GLY A 127 14.43 -19.75 -6.06
N PHE A 128 13.48 -19.54 -6.95
CA PHE A 128 12.06 -19.47 -6.61
C PHE A 128 11.27 -20.47 -7.44
N ALA A 129 10.32 -21.14 -6.80
CA ALA A 129 9.16 -21.72 -7.47
C ALA A 129 7.94 -20.83 -7.16
N VAL A 130 7.33 -20.25 -8.19
CA VAL A 130 6.12 -19.42 -8.07
C VAL A 130 4.96 -20.13 -8.75
N ARG A 131 3.80 -20.19 -8.08
CA ARG A 131 2.59 -20.81 -8.63
C ARG A 131 2.15 -20.03 -9.87
N LYS A 132 1.79 -20.74 -10.95
CA LYS A 132 1.23 -20.09 -12.13
C LYS A 132 -0.07 -19.37 -11.79
N GLY A 133 -0.27 -18.21 -12.43
CA GLY A 133 -1.35 -17.28 -12.10
C GLY A 133 -0.90 -16.08 -11.26
N ILE A 134 0.28 -16.17 -10.65
CA ILE A 134 0.96 -15.00 -10.04
C ILE A 134 1.90 -14.40 -11.10
N GLU A 135 1.67 -13.12 -11.41
CA GLU A 135 2.51 -12.40 -12.36
C GLU A 135 3.83 -11.98 -11.69
N VAL A 136 4.95 -12.29 -12.36
CA VAL A 136 6.29 -11.89 -11.93
C VAL A 136 6.75 -10.76 -12.85
N GLN A 137 6.74 -9.54 -12.33
CA GLN A 137 7.07 -8.32 -13.06
C GLN A 137 8.58 -8.16 -13.27
N GLN A 138 9.39 -8.63 -12.30
CA GLN A 138 10.84 -8.47 -12.36
C GLN A 138 11.55 -9.64 -11.66
N VAL A 139 12.70 -10.02 -12.22
CA VAL A 139 13.65 -10.98 -11.64
C VAL A 139 15.02 -10.29 -11.62
N LYS A 140 15.68 -10.25 -10.47
CA LYS A 140 17.00 -9.61 -10.33
C LYS A 140 17.88 -10.38 -9.35
N SER A 141 19.08 -10.78 -9.79
CA SER A 141 20.09 -11.31 -8.86
C SER A 141 20.75 -10.19 -8.06
N LEU A 142 21.22 -10.53 -6.86
CA LEU A 142 22.06 -9.69 -6.01
C LEU A 142 23.46 -10.31 -5.90
N PRO A 143 24.34 -10.11 -6.90
CA PRO A 143 25.67 -10.72 -6.96
C PRO A 143 26.62 -10.25 -5.85
N GLU A 144 26.36 -9.07 -5.28
CA GLU A 144 27.18 -8.43 -4.26
C GLU A 144 27.32 -9.32 -3.01
N LEU A 145 26.28 -10.11 -2.68
CA LEU A 145 26.32 -11.07 -1.57
C LEU A 145 27.38 -12.16 -1.73
N ALA A 146 27.88 -12.41 -2.93
CA ALA A 146 28.97 -13.36 -3.13
C ALA A 146 30.36 -12.78 -2.83
N LEU A 147 30.51 -11.46 -2.64
CA LEU A 147 31.80 -10.83 -2.30
C LEU A 147 32.94 -11.27 -3.24
N ASP A 148 32.63 -11.36 -4.54
CA ASP A 148 33.51 -11.85 -5.62
C ASP A 148 34.05 -13.29 -5.42
N SER A 149 33.51 -14.04 -4.46
CA SER A 149 33.83 -15.44 -4.22
C SER A 149 32.85 -16.34 -4.96
N ARG A 150 33.37 -17.11 -5.93
CA ARG A 150 32.56 -18.10 -6.67
C ARG A 150 31.82 -19.08 -5.75
N GLY A 151 32.36 -19.40 -4.58
CA GLY A 151 31.73 -20.33 -3.63
C GLY A 151 30.53 -19.76 -2.86
N LEU A 152 30.41 -18.44 -2.75
CA LEU A 152 29.31 -17.78 -2.05
C LEU A 152 28.09 -17.61 -2.96
N ARG A 153 26.91 -17.42 -2.36
CA ARG A 153 25.64 -17.35 -3.07
C ARG A 153 25.28 -15.92 -3.40
N TYR A 154 24.68 -15.74 -4.58
CA TYR A 154 23.96 -14.51 -4.90
C TYR A 154 22.62 -14.52 -4.16
N GLY A 155 22.06 -13.35 -3.89
CA GLY A 155 20.63 -13.24 -3.61
C GLY A 155 19.82 -13.32 -4.91
N LEU A 156 18.53 -13.60 -4.80
CA LEU A 156 17.58 -13.51 -5.92
C LEU A 156 16.35 -12.74 -5.46
N GLU A 157 16.01 -11.67 -6.17
CA GLU A 157 14.84 -10.85 -5.92
C GLU A 157 13.80 -11.07 -7.01
N LEU A 158 12.55 -11.25 -6.61
CA LEU A 158 11.37 -11.15 -7.48
C LEU A 158 10.54 -9.93 -7.11
N THR A 159 9.92 -9.30 -8.09
CA THR A 159 8.77 -8.42 -7.87
C THR A 159 7.54 -9.09 -8.46
N ILE A 160 6.51 -9.31 -7.63
CA ILE A 160 5.28 -9.99 -8.04
C ILE A 160 4.05 -9.09 -7.88
N GLU A 161 3.01 -9.36 -8.67
CA GLU A 161 1.67 -8.89 -8.36
C GLU A 161 1.01 -9.83 -7.35
N SER A 162 0.51 -9.26 -6.25
CA SER A 162 -0.19 -10.01 -5.21
C SER A 162 -1.57 -9.41 -4.93
N PRO A 163 -2.46 -10.13 -4.22
CA PRO A 163 -3.71 -9.57 -3.70
C PRO A 163 -3.54 -8.32 -2.82
N HIS A 164 -2.32 -8.08 -2.36
CA HIS A 164 -1.92 -6.99 -1.48
C HIS A 164 -1.22 -5.83 -2.23
N GLY A 165 -1.13 -5.91 -3.56
CA GLY A 165 -0.38 -4.98 -4.41
C GLY A 165 0.97 -5.57 -4.85
N LEU A 166 1.83 -4.72 -5.41
CA LEU A 166 3.20 -5.11 -5.79
C LEU A 166 4.01 -5.46 -4.53
N LEU A 167 4.70 -6.60 -4.58
CA LEU A 167 5.51 -7.12 -3.49
C LEU A 167 6.88 -7.55 -3.99
N SER A 168 7.94 -7.03 -3.37
CA SER A 168 9.33 -7.45 -3.62
C SER A 168 9.72 -8.58 -2.67
N ILE A 169 10.27 -9.69 -3.16
CA ILE A 169 10.66 -10.84 -2.36
C ILE A 169 12.11 -11.18 -2.64
N LEU A 170 12.99 -11.03 -1.65
CA LEU A 170 14.39 -11.41 -1.72
C LEU A 170 14.60 -12.78 -1.07
N ASN A 171 15.18 -13.71 -1.81
CA ASN A 171 15.67 -14.99 -1.33
C ASN A 171 17.20 -14.93 -1.11
N VAL A 172 17.65 -15.29 0.09
CA VAL A 172 19.07 -15.35 0.46
C VAL A 172 19.49 -16.74 0.94
N HIS A 173 20.78 -17.03 0.77
CA HIS A 173 21.47 -18.10 1.48
C HIS A 173 22.81 -17.54 1.97
N MET A 174 22.83 -17.10 3.23
CA MET A 174 23.96 -16.38 3.82
C MET A 174 25.07 -17.33 4.29
N LYS A 175 26.25 -16.80 4.61
CA LYS A 175 27.41 -17.61 5.01
C LYS A 175 27.16 -18.39 6.32
N SER A 176 27.14 -19.71 6.23
CA SER A 176 27.15 -20.63 7.38
C SER A 176 28.43 -20.57 8.23
N GLY A 177 28.37 -21.05 9.47
CA GLY A 177 29.53 -21.24 10.35
C GLY A 177 29.90 -20.04 11.22
N CYS A 178 29.07 -18.99 11.27
CA CYS A 178 29.19 -17.91 12.25
C CYS A 178 28.10 -18.06 13.32
N PHE A 179 28.42 -18.70 14.44
CA PHE A 179 27.43 -19.10 15.45
C PHE A 179 27.47 -18.23 16.72
N VAL A 180 27.73 -16.93 16.56
CA VAL A 180 27.75 -15.93 17.63
C VAL A 180 26.70 -14.87 17.36
N ASP A 181 26.10 -14.27 18.40
CA ASP A 181 25.06 -13.25 18.19
C ASP A 181 25.63 -11.95 17.58
N ASP A 182 26.89 -11.64 17.89
CA ASP A 182 27.61 -10.50 17.34
C ASP A 182 28.82 -10.97 16.52
N TYR A 183 28.62 -11.08 15.20
CA TYR A 183 29.64 -11.53 14.25
C TYR A 183 30.89 -10.64 14.27
N SER A 184 30.81 -9.39 14.74
CA SER A 184 31.96 -8.48 14.78
C SER A 184 32.95 -8.81 15.90
N ARG A 185 32.55 -9.64 16.86
CA ARG A 185 33.38 -10.09 17.99
C ARG A 185 34.14 -11.39 17.71
N SER A 186 33.93 -12.01 16.54
CA SER A 186 34.63 -13.23 16.15
C SER A 186 35.60 -12.96 15.01
N ASP A 187 36.79 -13.51 15.13
CA ASP A 187 37.84 -13.51 14.11
C ASP A 187 37.74 -14.69 13.14
N SER A 188 36.75 -15.58 13.33
CA SER A 188 36.57 -16.73 12.44
C SER A 188 36.31 -16.28 11.00
N ARG A 189 36.90 -17.01 10.04
CA ARG A 189 36.73 -16.69 8.61
C ARG A 189 35.25 -16.62 8.19
N SER A 190 34.40 -17.47 8.76
CA SER A 190 32.96 -17.45 8.50
C SER A 190 32.31 -16.15 8.98
N CYS A 191 32.60 -15.69 10.19
CA CYS A 191 32.08 -14.42 10.70
C CYS A 191 32.63 -13.20 9.95
N GLN A 192 33.90 -13.22 9.51
CA GLN A 192 34.47 -12.16 8.68
C GLN A 192 33.81 -12.05 7.28
N VAL A 193 33.37 -13.18 6.72
CA VAL A 193 32.60 -13.19 5.46
C VAL A 193 31.18 -12.70 5.72
N PHE A 194 30.52 -13.23 6.75
CA PHE A 194 29.17 -12.84 7.13
C PHE A 194 29.07 -11.33 7.43
N SER A 195 30.06 -10.76 8.13
CA SER A 195 30.11 -9.34 8.46
C SER A 195 30.18 -8.41 7.25
N LYS A 196 30.67 -8.91 6.10
CA LYS A 196 30.68 -8.19 4.82
C LYS A 196 29.37 -8.35 4.06
N GLN A 197 28.64 -9.46 4.25
CA GLN A 197 27.31 -9.66 3.65
C GLN A 197 26.23 -8.83 4.36
N ALA A 198 26.31 -8.68 5.69
CA ALA A 198 25.37 -7.92 6.51
C ALA A 198 25.02 -6.51 5.95
N PRO A 199 25.99 -5.62 5.67
CA PRO A 199 25.67 -4.28 5.14
C PRO A 199 25.08 -4.28 3.72
N ILE A 200 25.31 -5.33 2.93
CA ILE A 200 24.71 -5.45 1.59
C ILE A 200 23.21 -5.73 1.71
N LEU A 201 22.85 -6.64 2.63
CA LEU A 201 21.46 -6.95 2.91
C LEU A 201 20.72 -5.75 3.51
N ASP A 202 21.36 -5.05 4.44
CA ASP A 202 20.86 -3.83 5.06
C ASP A 202 20.58 -2.71 4.04
N SER A 203 21.54 -2.47 3.14
CA SER A 203 21.36 -1.53 2.03
C SER A 203 20.20 -1.91 1.11
N TRP A 204 19.98 -3.22 0.88
CA TRP A 204 18.81 -3.68 0.15
C TRP A 204 17.50 -3.35 0.90
N VAL A 205 17.43 -3.60 2.20
CA VAL A 205 16.28 -3.25 3.06
C VAL A 205 15.98 -1.75 2.99
N GLU A 206 16.98 -0.91 3.23
CA GLU A 206 16.81 0.55 3.19
C GLU A 206 16.35 1.05 1.82
N SER A 207 16.78 0.41 0.73
CA SER A 207 16.31 0.75 -0.61
C SER A 207 14.80 0.52 -0.76
N LYS A 208 14.25 -0.50 -0.09
CA LYS A 208 12.80 -0.79 -0.10
C LYS A 208 12.04 0.13 0.84
N GLU A 209 12.58 0.40 2.02
CA GLU A 209 12.07 1.41 2.96
C GLU A 209 11.91 2.77 2.27
N LYS A 210 12.97 3.24 1.60
CA LYS A 210 12.99 4.51 0.86
C LYS A 210 12.03 4.53 -0.33
N ALA A 211 11.83 3.40 -1.00
CA ALA A 211 10.90 3.29 -2.12
C ALA A 211 9.42 3.21 -1.66
N GLY A 212 9.16 2.94 -0.38
CA GLY A 212 7.80 2.73 0.13
C GLY A 212 7.10 1.50 -0.45
N LEU A 213 7.87 0.56 -1.02
CA LEU A 213 7.35 -0.68 -1.59
C LEU A 213 7.26 -1.75 -0.51
N PRO A 214 6.13 -2.49 -0.38
CA PRO A 214 6.07 -3.68 0.47
C PRO A 214 7.12 -4.71 0.03
N TYR A 215 7.78 -5.35 1.01
CA TYR A 215 8.81 -6.32 0.71
C TYR A 215 8.90 -7.44 1.75
N VAL A 216 9.47 -8.57 1.31
CA VAL A 216 9.70 -9.77 2.11
C VAL A 216 11.14 -10.23 1.90
N MET A 217 11.84 -10.60 2.97
CA MET A 217 13.07 -11.37 2.88
C MET A 217 12.83 -12.78 3.38
N VAL A 218 13.23 -13.76 2.60
CA VAL A 218 13.15 -15.19 2.92
C VAL A 218 14.52 -15.82 2.74
N GLY A 219 14.79 -16.90 3.46
CA GLY A 219 15.98 -17.69 3.20
C GLY A 219 16.56 -18.34 4.43
N ASP A 220 17.64 -19.06 4.18
CA ASP A 220 18.55 -19.54 5.20
C ASP A 220 19.59 -18.43 5.50
N PHE A 221 19.38 -17.74 6.61
CA PHE A 221 20.29 -16.70 7.07
C PHE A 221 21.52 -17.28 7.77
N ASN A 222 21.53 -18.59 8.06
CA ASN A 222 22.65 -19.27 8.71
C ASN A 222 23.07 -18.63 10.05
N HIS A 223 22.14 -17.92 10.69
CA HIS A 223 22.37 -17.11 11.88
C HIS A 223 21.07 -16.99 12.67
N ARG A 224 21.17 -16.99 14.01
CA ARG A 224 20.00 -16.97 14.92
C ARG A 224 19.48 -15.55 15.09
N LEU A 225 18.65 -15.06 14.16
CA LEU A 225 18.23 -13.66 14.15
C LEU A 225 17.15 -13.31 15.17
N SER A 226 16.53 -14.32 15.78
CA SER A 226 15.61 -14.17 16.92
C SER A 226 16.30 -13.97 18.27
N ALA A 227 17.64 -14.05 18.32
CA ALA A 227 18.38 -13.79 19.56
C ALA A 227 18.27 -12.29 19.96
N PRO A 228 17.99 -11.95 21.25
CA PRO A 228 17.70 -10.58 21.68
C PRO A 228 18.76 -9.51 21.35
N TYR A 229 20.04 -9.91 21.23
CA TYR A 229 21.16 -9.01 20.98
C TYR A 229 21.88 -9.32 19.66
N ASN A 230 21.17 -9.94 18.72
CA ASN A 230 21.75 -10.26 17.42
C ASN A 230 22.17 -8.98 16.66
N LYS A 231 23.44 -8.94 16.23
CA LYS A 231 24.03 -7.78 15.56
C LYS A 231 23.38 -7.47 14.22
N LEU A 232 23.04 -8.48 13.41
CA LEU A 232 22.37 -8.29 12.13
C LEU A 232 20.95 -7.79 12.34
N THR A 233 20.20 -8.36 13.29
CA THR A 233 18.84 -7.89 13.62
C THR A 233 18.84 -6.42 14.03
N GLY A 234 19.75 -6.02 14.91
CA GLY A 234 19.90 -4.61 15.31
C GLY A 234 20.27 -3.68 14.15
N GLN A 235 21.04 -4.17 13.18
CA GLN A 235 21.38 -3.43 11.97
C GLN A 235 20.15 -3.28 11.05
N LEU A 236 19.45 -4.37 10.71
CA LEU A 236 18.31 -4.35 9.78
C LEU A 236 17.08 -3.57 10.30
N THR A 237 16.97 -3.37 11.62
CA THR A 237 15.81 -2.72 12.26
C THR A 237 16.00 -1.21 12.49
N VAL A 238 17.19 -0.67 12.24
CA VAL A 238 17.51 0.75 12.37
C VAL A 238 18.21 1.22 11.10
N ASN A 239 17.56 2.10 10.35
CA ASN A 239 18.12 2.64 9.11
C ASN A 239 19.35 3.51 9.38
N THR A 240 20.21 3.69 8.38
CA THR A 240 21.46 4.49 8.46
C THR A 240 21.20 5.97 8.82
N ASP A 241 19.98 6.49 8.58
CA ASP A 241 19.55 7.82 9.01
C ASP A 241 19.02 7.87 10.48
N ASN A 242 19.14 6.76 11.20
CA ASN A 242 18.61 6.50 12.55
C ASN A 242 17.08 6.45 12.66
N SER A 243 16.35 6.41 11.55
CA SER A 243 14.91 6.10 11.59
C SER A 243 14.68 4.60 11.85
N ALA A 244 13.57 4.28 12.51
CA ALA A 244 13.16 2.89 12.68
C ALA A 244 12.73 2.30 11.34
N SER A 245 13.22 1.10 11.02
CA SER A 245 12.74 0.34 9.88
C SER A 245 11.34 -0.22 10.14
N THR A 246 10.52 -0.36 9.10
CA THR A 246 9.22 -1.04 9.22
C THR A 246 9.33 -2.57 9.28
N LEU A 247 10.55 -3.09 9.21
CA LEU A 247 10.86 -4.51 9.13
C LEU A 247 10.47 -5.28 10.40
N GLU A 248 9.76 -6.39 10.23
CA GLU A 248 9.32 -7.30 11.28
C GLU A 248 9.81 -8.74 11.00
N ASN A 249 10.41 -9.39 11.99
CA ASN A 249 10.73 -10.81 11.94
C ASN A 249 9.49 -11.64 12.27
N THR A 250 8.78 -12.10 11.24
CA THR A 250 7.54 -12.90 11.43
C THR A 250 7.81 -14.30 12.01
N THR A 251 9.07 -14.73 12.00
CA THR A 251 9.51 -16.06 12.46
C THR A 251 10.21 -16.02 13.82
N ALA A 252 10.23 -14.87 14.51
CA ALA A 252 11.03 -14.69 15.73
C ALA A 252 10.69 -15.68 16.84
N ASP A 253 9.39 -15.96 17.01
CA ASP A 253 8.85 -16.82 18.07
C ASP A 253 8.68 -18.29 17.65
N LEU A 254 9.12 -18.64 16.43
CA LEU A 254 9.03 -20.02 15.95
C LEU A 254 10.17 -20.86 16.48
N ILE A 255 9.88 -22.16 16.65
CA ILE A 255 10.88 -23.18 16.98
C ILE A 255 11.16 -23.97 15.70
N GLY A 256 12.43 -24.07 15.32
CA GLY A 256 12.88 -24.90 14.21
C GLY A 256 12.59 -26.39 14.45
N CYS A 257 12.52 -27.17 13.39
CA CYS A 257 12.13 -28.57 13.49
C CYS A 257 13.27 -29.55 13.79
N HIS A 258 14.53 -29.09 13.74
CA HIS A 258 15.68 -29.97 13.94
C HIS A 258 15.87 -30.22 15.45
N PRO A 259 15.81 -31.49 15.93
CA PRO A 259 15.75 -31.79 17.35
C PRO A 259 17.01 -31.37 18.13
N TYR A 260 18.16 -31.26 17.45
CA TYR A 260 19.41 -30.82 18.07
C TYR A 260 19.64 -29.30 17.95
N TYR A 261 18.93 -28.62 17.06
CA TYR A 261 19.13 -27.20 16.75
C TYR A 261 17.77 -26.50 16.61
N PRO A 262 17.04 -26.30 17.73
CA PRO A 262 15.67 -25.79 17.70
C PRO A 262 15.57 -24.28 17.43
N ALA A 263 16.68 -23.53 17.51
CA ALA A 263 16.69 -22.11 17.20
C ALA A 263 16.66 -21.92 15.67
N PRO A 264 15.65 -21.22 15.10
CA PRO A 264 15.53 -21.05 13.66
C PRO A 264 16.68 -20.21 13.09
N ILE A 265 17.14 -20.61 11.91
CA ILE A 265 18.08 -19.87 11.07
C ILE A 265 17.47 -19.54 9.70
N ASP A 266 16.39 -20.25 9.33
CA ASP A 266 15.49 -19.84 8.26
C ASP A 266 14.52 -18.79 8.79
N HIS A 267 14.48 -17.64 8.12
CA HIS A 267 13.64 -16.54 8.55
C HIS A 267 12.79 -15.99 7.42
N ILE A 268 11.62 -15.47 7.80
CA ILE A 268 10.79 -14.64 6.94
C ILE A 268 10.61 -13.29 7.63
N TRP A 269 11.08 -12.24 6.96
CA TRP A 269 10.93 -10.86 7.38
C TRP A 269 10.02 -10.10 6.43
N VAL A 270 9.27 -9.14 6.95
CA VAL A 270 8.36 -8.31 6.14
C VAL A 270 8.53 -6.84 6.50
N GLY A 271 8.50 -5.97 5.50
CA GLY A 271 8.50 -4.52 5.69
C GLY A 271 7.55 -3.82 4.73
N ASN A 272 7.16 -2.59 5.08
CA ASN A 272 6.21 -1.74 4.36
C ASN A 272 4.86 -2.41 4.05
N LEU A 273 4.50 -3.45 4.80
CA LEU A 273 3.24 -4.15 4.63
C LEU A 273 2.12 -3.37 5.33
N SER A 274 0.95 -3.27 4.69
CA SER A 274 -0.19 -2.55 5.27
C SER A 274 -0.66 -3.18 6.59
N SER A 275 -1.08 -2.34 7.54
CA SER A 275 -1.55 -2.76 8.86
C SER A 275 -2.80 -3.65 8.84
N ASN A 276 -3.55 -3.68 7.73
CA ASN A 276 -4.69 -4.57 7.55
C ASN A 276 -4.31 -5.95 6.98
N ILE A 277 -3.03 -6.26 6.84
CA ILE A 277 -2.58 -7.57 6.39
C ILE A 277 -2.17 -8.38 7.61
N ALA A 278 -3.01 -9.34 7.97
CA ALA A 278 -2.71 -10.30 9.01
C ALA A 278 -1.57 -11.23 8.56
N LYS A 279 -0.64 -11.48 9.48
CA LYS A 279 0.57 -12.29 9.27
C LYS A 279 0.50 -13.51 10.17
N LYS A 280 0.61 -14.70 9.59
CA LYS A 280 0.70 -15.95 10.36
C LYS A 280 1.85 -16.79 9.84
N ALA A 281 2.90 -16.91 10.65
CA ALA A 281 4.06 -17.74 10.35
C ALA A 281 3.91 -19.15 10.95
N SER A 282 4.50 -20.15 10.31
CA SER A 282 4.48 -21.54 10.77
C SER A 282 5.67 -22.33 10.23
N VAL A 283 6.09 -23.36 10.96
CA VAL A 283 7.09 -24.35 10.51
C VAL A 283 6.38 -25.62 10.06
N ALA A 284 6.75 -26.16 8.90
CA ALA A 284 6.25 -27.44 8.40
C ALA A 284 7.19 -28.58 8.82
N SER A 285 7.00 -29.15 10.00
CA SER A 285 7.87 -30.21 10.52
C SER A 285 7.72 -31.54 9.78
N TYR A 286 8.82 -32.28 9.60
CA TYR A 286 8.77 -33.67 9.13
C TYR A 286 8.16 -34.60 10.17
N LYS A 287 7.73 -35.79 9.73
CA LYS A 287 7.08 -36.80 10.58
C LYS A 287 7.94 -37.16 11.79
N ASN A 288 7.40 -36.94 12.99
CA ASN A 288 8.04 -37.20 14.29
C ASN A 288 9.39 -36.47 14.53
N MET A 289 9.81 -35.55 13.65
CA MET A 289 11.12 -34.90 13.70
C MET A 289 12.29 -35.89 13.85
N ASP A 290 12.14 -37.11 13.31
CA ASP A 290 13.21 -38.12 13.30
C ASP A 290 14.31 -37.69 12.31
N PRO A 291 15.54 -37.40 12.77
CA PRO A 291 16.63 -36.95 11.90
C PRO A 291 16.90 -37.88 10.71
N LYS A 292 16.63 -39.18 10.85
CA LYS A 292 16.84 -40.15 9.76
C LYS A 292 15.77 -40.09 8.68
N ALA A 293 14.59 -39.55 9.00
CA ALA A 293 13.47 -39.40 8.10
C ALA A 293 13.33 -37.98 7.56
N MET A 294 14.25 -37.06 7.89
CA MET A 294 14.26 -35.70 7.37
C MET A 294 14.68 -35.69 5.89
N LEU A 295 13.88 -35.05 5.04
CA LEU A 295 14.14 -34.94 3.59
C LEU A 295 15.19 -33.87 3.26
N SER A 296 15.36 -32.92 4.18
CA SER A 296 16.45 -31.95 4.26
C SER A 296 16.75 -31.70 5.74
N ASP A 297 17.98 -31.33 6.05
CA ASP A 297 18.42 -30.80 7.34
C ASP A 297 17.66 -29.53 7.82
N HIS A 298 16.85 -28.91 6.95
CA HIS A 298 15.94 -27.82 7.27
C HIS A 298 14.47 -28.20 7.02
N CYS A 299 13.57 -27.56 7.77
CA CYS A 299 12.14 -27.55 7.43
C CYS A 299 11.75 -26.25 6.79
N ALA A 300 10.76 -26.32 5.90
CA ALA A 300 10.17 -25.13 5.34
C ALA A 300 9.50 -24.28 6.43
N VAL A 301 9.78 -22.98 6.39
CA VAL A 301 9.04 -21.96 7.14
C VAL A 301 8.10 -21.27 6.17
N SER A 302 6.87 -20.99 6.60
CA SER A 302 5.85 -20.37 5.76
C SER A 302 5.22 -19.18 6.45
N LEU A 303 4.90 -18.15 5.68
CA LEU A 303 4.16 -16.96 6.10
C LEU A 303 2.90 -16.84 5.24
N LYS A 304 1.75 -16.86 5.91
CA LYS A 304 0.46 -16.55 5.30
C LYS A 304 0.12 -15.07 5.54
N LEU A 305 -0.13 -14.34 4.45
CA LEU A 305 -0.55 -12.95 4.43
C LEU A 305 -2.03 -12.85 4.04
N THR A 306 -2.89 -12.36 4.93
CA THR A 306 -4.34 -12.29 4.71
C THR A 306 -4.84 -10.85 4.83
N LYS A 307 -5.52 -10.35 3.79
CA LYS A 307 -6.11 -9.00 3.83
C LYS A 307 -7.36 -9.00 4.69
N GLU A 308 -7.29 -8.39 5.86
CA GLU A 308 -8.43 -8.19 6.74
C GLU A 308 -9.37 -7.16 6.14
N LYS A 309 -10.66 -7.51 6.06
CA LYS A 309 -11.69 -6.54 5.70
C LYS A 309 -12.11 -5.81 6.96
N ARG A 310 -11.64 -4.58 7.14
CA ARG A 310 -12.17 -3.69 8.17
C ARG A 310 -13.43 -2.99 7.64
N GLU A 311 -14.46 -3.00 8.47
CA GLU A 311 -15.74 -2.35 8.18
C GLU A 311 -15.60 -0.84 8.39
N LEU A 312 -16.33 -0.06 7.59
CA LEU A 312 -16.42 1.38 7.79
C LEU A 312 -17.11 1.67 9.13
N THR A 313 -16.64 2.68 9.84
CA THR A 313 -17.29 3.23 11.04
C THR A 313 -18.66 3.80 10.68
N ASN A 314 -19.57 3.91 11.67
CA ASN A 314 -20.93 4.40 11.40
C ASN A 314 -20.94 5.83 10.85
N SER A 315 -20.01 6.70 11.29
CA SER A 315 -19.88 8.07 10.79
C SER A 315 -19.48 8.09 9.31
N VAL A 316 -18.47 7.32 8.93
CA VAL A 316 -18.02 7.22 7.53
C VAL A 316 -19.07 6.52 6.67
N LYS A 317 -19.74 5.47 7.16
CA LYS A 317 -20.88 4.85 6.48
C LYS A 317 -21.99 5.87 6.23
N TRP A 318 -22.40 6.60 7.26
CA TRP A 318 -23.44 7.62 7.12
C TRP A 318 -23.05 8.68 6.08
N HIS A 319 -21.83 9.21 6.12
CA HIS A 319 -21.39 10.22 5.17
C HIS A 319 -21.29 9.68 3.73
N THR A 320 -20.74 8.48 3.54
CA THR A 320 -20.41 7.94 2.22
C THR A 320 -21.54 7.16 1.54
N THR A 321 -22.46 6.57 2.29
CA THR A 321 -23.48 5.66 1.74
C THR A 321 -24.92 6.07 2.02
N SER A 322 -25.17 6.86 3.07
CA SER A 322 -26.54 7.29 3.40
C SER A 322 -27.07 8.23 2.32
N LYS A 323 -28.39 8.16 2.09
CA LYS A 323 -29.06 9.14 1.20
C LYS A 323 -29.40 10.41 1.96
N GLU A 324 -29.47 10.31 3.28
CA GLU A 324 -29.67 11.38 4.24
C GLU A 324 -28.59 12.44 4.14
N TYR A 325 -27.30 12.05 4.12
CA TYR A 325 -26.19 13.02 3.98
C TYR A 325 -26.34 13.85 2.70
N ALA A 326 -26.48 13.18 1.54
CA ALA A 326 -26.60 13.87 0.26
C ALA A 326 -27.88 14.74 0.17
N TYR A 327 -28.99 14.27 0.75
CA TYR A 327 -30.23 15.05 0.83
C TYR A 327 -30.04 16.31 1.68
N LEU A 328 -29.44 16.17 2.87
CA LEU A 328 -29.22 17.27 3.81
C LEU A 328 -28.30 18.33 3.20
N THR A 329 -27.12 17.97 2.71
CA THR A 329 -26.16 18.92 2.13
C THR A 329 -26.73 19.63 0.90
N SER A 330 -27.37 18.89 -0.01
CA SER A 330 -28.02 19.48 -1.18
C SER A 330 -29.12 20.46 -0.79
N THR A 331 -29.96 20.10 0.20
CA THR A 331 -31.04 20.96 0.67
C THR A 331 -30.51 22.22 1.36
N ILE A 332 -29.45 22.10 2.16
CA ILE A 332 -28.79 23.23 2.82
C ILE A 332 -28.26 24.22 1.77
N TYR A 333 -27.56 23.74 0.74
CA TYR A 333 -27.07 24.60 -0.33
C TYR A 333 -28.19 25.22 -1.18
N GLN A 334 -29.28 24.49 -1.42
CA GLN A 334 -30.47 25.05 -2.08
C GLN A 334 -31.12 26.16 -1.24
N GLN A 335 -31.19 26.00 0.08
CA GLN A 335 -31.71 27.03 0.99
C GLN A 335 -30.79 28.25 1.03
N ALA A 336 -29.47 28.06 1.10
CA ALA A 336 -28.50 29.14 1.02
C ALA A 336 -28.62 29.92 -0.31
N SER A 337 -28.81 29.20 -1.43
CA SER A 337 -29.06 29.81 -2.75
C SER A 337 -30.35 30.63 -2.77
N LYS A 338 -31.44 30.09 -2.21
CA LYS A 338 -32.74 30.79 -2.09
C LYS A 338 -32.62 32.06 -1.26
N HIS A 339 -31.93 31.99 -0.12
CA HIS A 339 -31.67 33.15 0.74
C HIS A 339 -30.86 34.22 0.01
N LEU A 340 -29.77 33.83 -0.68
CA LEU A 340 -28.97 34.74 -1.48
C LEU A 340 -29.77 35.39 -2.62
N ASN A 341 -30.74 34.67 -3.20
CA ASN A 341 -31.58 35.17 -4.29
C ASN A 341 -32.53 36.29 -3.90
N VAL A 342 -32.94 36.36 -2.64
CA VAL A 342 -33.92 37.35 -2.16
C VAL A 342 -33.31 38.43 -1.26
N ARG A 343 -32.00 38.36 -1.02
CA ARG A 343 -31.27 39.29 -0.15
C ARG A 343 -30.86 40.54 -0.92
N ASP A 344 -30.94 41.69 -0.25
CA ASP A 344 -30.34 42.93 -0.73
C ASP A 344 -28.80 42.81 -0.77
N LEU A 345 -28.23 43.02 -1.96
CA LEU A 345 -26.79 42.94 -2.17
C LEU A 345 -26.12 44.31 -1.92
N PRO A 346 -24.90 44.34 -1.35
CA PRO A 346 -24.15 45.59 -1.20
C PRO A 346 -23.84 46.23 -2.55
N ASN A 347 -23.79 47.56 -2.60
CA ASN A 347 -23.33 48.31 -3.78
C ASN A 347 -21.82 48.09 -4.10
N GLY A 348 -21.04 47.57 -3.14
CA GLY A 348 -19.61 47.30 -3.28
C GLY A 348 -19.30 45.81 -3.55
N SER A 349 -18.01 45.49 -3.69
CA SER A 349 -17.58 44.09 -3.83
C SER A 349 -17.91 43.27 -2.59
N TRP A 350 -18.48 42.08 -2.79
CA TRP A 350 -18.89 41.20 -1.72
C TRP A 350 -18.49 39.76 -2.00
N SER A 351 -18.36 38.98 -0.94
CA SER A 351 -17.99 37.57 -1.03
C SER A 351 -18.81 36.67 -0.12
N VAL A 352 -18.86 35.39 -0.50
CA VAL A 352 -19.20 34.30 0.41
C VAL A 352 -17.90 33.66 0.87
N VAL A 353 -17.74 33.54 2.19
CA VAL A 353 -16.64 32.79 2.79
C VAL A 353 -17.06 31.34 2.92
N MET A 354 -16.21 30.42 2.45
CA MET A 354 -16.44 28.98 2.55
C MET A 354 -15.20 28.29 3.09
N ASP A 355 -15.39 27.32 3.99
CA ASP A 355 -14.39 26.27 4.15
C ASP A 355 -14.29 25.39 2.88
N ILE A 356 -13.30 24.52 2.81
CA ILE A 356 -13.10 23.58 1.71
C ILE A 356 -13.41 22.15 2.11
N ASP A 357 -12.87 21.64 3.22
CA ASP A 357 -12.93 20.22 3.52
C ASP A 357 -14.30 19.87 4.11
N GLU A 358 -15.01 18.91 3.53
CA GLU A 358 -16.39 18.56 3.89
C GLU A 358 -17.40 19.71 3.71
N THR A 359 -16.96 20.80 3.07
CA THR A 359 -17.76 21.96 2.68
C THR A 359 -17.84 22.10 1.17
N VAL A 360 -16.71 22.30 0.48
CA VAL A 360 -16.64 22.33 -0.99
C VAL A 360 -16.22 20.98 -1.55
N LEU A 361 -15.16 20.42 -0.98
CA LEU A 361 -14.58 19.14 -1.37
C LEU A 361 -14.96 18.06 -0.35
N ASP A 362 -15.55 16.98 -0.83
CA ASP A 362 -15.81 15.76 -0.09
C ASP A 362 -14.53 14.90 -0.08
N ASN A 363 -13.94 14.75 1.12
CA ASN A 363 -12.76 13.96 1.39
C ASN A 363 -13.08 12.63 2.09
N SER A 364 -14.36 12.22 2.15
CA SER A 364 -14.79 11.01 2.85
C SER A 364 -14.12 9.73 2.34
N ALA A 365 -13.65 9.72 1.08
CA ALA A 365 -12.85 8.62 0.53
C ALA A 365 -11.51 8.42 1.28
N TYR A 366 -10.91 9.49 1.80
CA TYR A 366 -9.73 9.40 2.67
C TYR A 366 -10.07 8.70 3.99
N GLN A 367 -11.16 9.10 4.64
CA GLN A 367 -11.62 8.47 5.89
C GLN A 367 -12.02 7.00 5.68
N ALA A 368 -12.70 6.70 4.58
CA ALA A 368 -13.03 5.34 4.21
C ALA A 368 -11.80 4.47 3.92
N ASN A 369 -10.71 5.07 3.43
CA ASN A 369 -9.44 4.36 3.30
C ASN A 369 -8.81 4.08 4.68
N LEU A 370 -8.77 5.06 5.57
CA LEU A 370 -8.26 4.89 6.93
C LEU A 370 -8.99 3.76 7.68
N ASP A 371 -10.33 3.74 7.61
CA ASP A 371 -11.14 2.67 8.21
C ASP A 371 -10.77 1.29 7.63
N ARG A 372 -10.69 1.17 6.30
CA ARG A 372 -10.39 -0.10 5.61
C ARG A 372 -8.97 -0.60 5.86
N THR A 373 -8.00 0.30 6.05
CA THR A 373 -6.60 -0.05 6.33
C THR A 373 -6.31 -0.14 7.83
N GLY A 374 -7.23 0.34 8.68
CA GLY A 374 -6.99 0.46 10.11
C GLY A 374 -5.93 1.49 10.47
N SER A 375 -5.68 2.45 9.56
CA SER A 375 -4.68 3.49 9.73
C SER A 375 -5.29 4.72 10.39
N ASN A 376 -4.44 5.58 10.95
CA ASN A 376 -4.86 6.84 11.55
C ASN A 376 -4.46 8.03 10.67
N TYR A 377 -5.13 9.17 10.86
CA TYR A 377 -4.75 10.42 10.24
C TYR A 377 -3.30 10.79 10.59
N THR A 378 -2.52 11.20 9.59
CA THR A 378 -1.23 11.87 9.79
C THR A 378 -1.11 13.07 8.85
N PRO A 379 -0.35 14.12 9.21
CA PRO A 379 -0.12 15.25 8.32
C PRO A 379 0.45 14.83 6.95
N LEU A 380 1.30 13.79 6.91
CA LEU A 380 1.89 13.28 5.67
C LEU A 380 0.87 12.55 4.80
N SER A 381 0.07 11.65 5.38
CA SER A 381 -0.95 10.91 4.64
C SER A 381 -2.04 11.85 4.09
N TRP A 382 -2.44 12.86 4.86
CA TRP A 382 -3.35 13.90 4.39
C TRP A 382 -2.75 14.74 3.26
N ALA A 383 -1.49 15.16 3.38
CA ALA A 383 -0.83 15.89 2.29
C ALA A 383 -0.76 15.06 1.00
N ASN A 384 -0.53 13.74 1.11
CA ASN A 384 -0.57 12.83 -0.04
C ASN A 384 -1.98 12.70 -0.65
N TRP A 385 -3.02 12.65 0.18
CA TRP A 385 -4.41 12.70 -0.28
C TRP A 385 -4.70 13.97 -1.07
N VAL A 386 -4.35 15.14 -0.53
CA VAL A 386 -4.55 16.43 -1.22
C VAL A 386 -3.80 16.48 -2.55
N ARG A 387 -2.54 16.00 -2.60
CA ARG A 387 -1.75 15.91 -3.84
C ARG A 387 -2.34 14.96 -4.88
N SER A 388 -3.13 13.97 -4.45
CA SER A 388 -3.76 13.04 -5.38
C SER A 388 -4.87 13.68 -6.20
N GLU A 389 -5.45 14.80 -5.73
CA GLU A 389 -6.51 15.55 -6.41
C GLU A 389 -7.77 14.71 -6.69
N LYS A 390 -8.05 13.73 -5.82
CA LYS A 390 -9.16 12.78 -5.95
C LYS A 390 -10.38 13.08 -5.07
N ALA A 391 -10.40 14.22 -4.38
CA ALA A 391 -11.59 14.63 -3.64
C ALA A 391 -12.74 14.90 -4.62
N THR A 392 -13.98 14.67 -4.19
CA THR A 392 -15.19 14.95 -5.00
C THR A 392 -15.88 16.22 -4.49
N LEU A 393 -17.00 16.63 -5.09
CA LEU A 393 -17.77 17.78 -4.60
C LEU A 393 -18.75 17.36 -3.52
N VAL A 394 -18.87 18.17 -2.47
CA VAL A 394 -19.99 18.06 -1.54
C VAL A 394 -21.30 18.29 -2.30
N PRO A 395 -22.35 17.46 -2.12
CA PRO A 395 -23.58 17.57 -2.89
C PRO A 395 -24.24 18.97 -2.77
N GLY A 396 -24.59 19.56 -3.92
CA GLY A 396 -25.25 20.87 -4.04
C GLY A 396 -24.32 22.09 -4.04
N VAL A 397 -23.02 21.92 -3.77
CA VAL A 397 -22.10 23.07 -3.67
C VAL A 397 -21.86 23.76 -5.01
N LYS A 398 -21.87 22.99 -6.11
CA LYS A 398 -21.60 23.54 -7.44
C LYS A 398 -22.67 24.57 -7.82
N GLU A 399 -23.93 24.21 -7.69
CA GLU A 399 -25.07 25.06 -8.02
C GLU A 399 -25.10 26.33 -7.15
N PHE A 400 -24.74 26.19 -5.87
CA PHE A 400 -24.59 27.33 -4.98
C PHE A 400 -23.47 28.28 -5.44
N ILE A 401 -22.29 27.74 -5.74
CA ILE A 401 -21.16 28.54 -6.26
C ILE A 401 -21.54 29.24 -7.57
N ASP A 402 -22.18 28.53 -8.51
CA ASP A 402 -22.65 29.11 -9.77
C ASP A 402 -23.62 30.28 -9.50
N THR A 403 -24.50 30.14 -8.49
CA THR A 403 -25.43 31.21 -8.06
C THR A 403 -24.71 32.43 -7.50
N VAL A 404 -23.66 32.23 -6.68
CA VAL A 404 -22.84 33.33 -6.12
C VAL A 404 -22.18 34.12 -7.25
N ILE A 405 -21.52 33.42 -8.17
CA ILE A 405 -20.82 34.06 -9.30
C ILE A 405 -21.79 34.77 -10.25
N ALA A 406 -22.94 34.15 -10.54
CA ALA A 406 -23.97 34.74 -11.41
C ALA A 406 -24.56 36.05 -10.84
N LYS A 407 -24.47 36.26 -9.52
CA LYS A 407 -24.87 37.51 -8.85
C LYS A 407 -23.76 38.55 -8.73
N GLY A 408 -22.61 38.31 -9.33
CA GLY A 408 -21.44 39.19 -9.23
C GLY A 408 -20.69 39.06 -7.90
N GLY A 409 -21.01 38.04 -7.10
CA GLY A 409 -20.29 37.74 -5.87
C GLY A 409 -18.95 37.06 -6.12
N LYS A 410 -18.06 37.15 -5.13
CA LYS A 410 -16.78 36.44 -5.11
C LYS A 410 -16.76 35.32 -4.08
N LEU A 411 -15.84 34.38 -4.24
CA LEU A 411 -15.59 33.31 -3.28
C LEU A 411 -14.34 33.64 -2.45
N ALA A 412 -14.44 33.52 -1.14
CA ALA A 412 -13.31 33.54 -0.22
C ALA A 412 -13.16 32.17 0.44
N LEU A 413 -12.30 31.32 -0.13
CA LEU A 413 -12.09 29.94 0.31
C LEU A 413 -10.99 29.89 1.38
N ILE A 414 -11.38 29.74 2.65
CA ILE A 414 -10.49 29.78 3.81
C ILE A 414 -10.41 28.39 4.44
N THR A 415 -9.29 27.69 4.23
CA THR A 415 -9.11 26.26 4.58
C THR A 415 -7.94 26.01 5.53
N ASN A 416 -8.03 24.99 6.37
CA ASN A 416 -6.93 24.56 7.24
C ASN A 416 -5.92 23.63 6.56
N ARG A 417 -6.09 23.32 5.27
CA ARG A 417 -5.02 22.74 4.45
C ARG A 417 -3.76 23.61 4.53
N ASP A 418 -2.59 22.96 4.52
CA ASP A 418 -1.31 23.67 4.47
C ASP A 418 -1.24 24.50 3.19
N ARG A 419 -0.91 25.79 3.32
CA ARG A 419 -0.77 26.73 2.20
C ARG A 419 0.11 26.21 1.05
N LYS A 420 1.08 25.35 1.33
CA LYS A 420 1.94 24.71 0.31
C LYS A 420 1.16 23.79 -0.64
N LEU A 421 -0.03 23.34 -0.26
CA LEU A 421 -0.90 22.44 -1.02
C LEU A 421 -2.00 23.16 -1.80
N ASP A 422 -2.05 24.50 -1.75
CA ASP A 422 -3.11 25.28 -2.42
C ASP A 422 -3.19 24.99 -3.92
N ALA A 423 -2.05 24.71 -4.58
CA ALA A 423 -2.03 24.38 -6.01
C ALA A 423 -2.85 23.13 -6.34
N HIS A 424 -2.72 22.07 -5.52
CA HIS A 424 -3.47 20.83 -5.70
C HIS A 424 -4.94 21.01 -5.39
N THR A 425 -5.26 21.76 -4.33
CA THR A 425 -6.65 22.09 -3.97
C THR A 425 -7.33 22.87 -5.09
N TRP A 426 -6.64 23.86 -5.67
CA TRP A 426 -7.12 24.65 -6.80
C TRP A 426 -7.38 23.77 -8.03
N GLN A 427 -6.46 22.87 -8.37
CA GLN A 427 -6.63 21.99 -9.53
C GLN A 427 -7.75 20.97 -9.32
N ASN A 428 -7.88 20.40 -8.12
CA ASN A 428 -8.99 19.51 -7.79
C ASN A 428 -10.35 20.20 -7.99
N MET A 429 -10.50 21.47 -7.58
CA MET A 429 -11.76 22.20 -7.79
C MET A 429 -12.02 22.49 -9.28
N ARG A 430 -10.98 22.84 -10.04
CA ARG A 430 -11.12 23.09 -11.48
C ARG A 430 -11.43 21.82 -12.28
N SER A 431 -10.83 20.68 -11.93
CA SER A 431 -11.08 19.40 -12.59
C SER A 431 -12.52 18.91 -12.37
N LEU A 432 -13.12 19.28 -11.24
CA LEU A 432 -14.53 19.03 -10.91
C LEU A 432 -15.49 20.05 -11.54
N GLY A 433 -15.00 20.99 -12.35
CA GLY A 433 -15.82 21.95 -13.09
C GLY A 433 -16.37 23.12 -12.28
N LEU A 434 -15.77 23.45 -11.12
CA LEU A 434 -16.10 24.68 -10.40
C LEU A 434 -15.55 25.91 -11.15
N PRO A 435 -16.33 27.00 -11.28
CA PRO A 435 -15.93 28.21 -12.03
C PRO A 435 -14.96 29.11 -11.24
N VAL A 436 -13.92 28.52 -10.63
CA VAL A 436 -12.93 29.26 -9.84
C VAL A 436 -11.86 29.90 -10.74
N SER A 437 -11.59 31.18 -10.52
CA SER A 437 -10.57 31.97 -11.22
C SER A 437 -9.92 32.97 -10.27
N ALA A 438 -8.73 33.48 -10.61
CA ALA A 438 -8.05 34.48 -9.80
C ALA A 438 -8.84 35.81 -9.68
N GLU A 439 -9.80 36.05 -10.58
CA GLU A 439 -10.63 37.26 -10.59
C GLU A 439 -11.80 37.17 -9.60
N ASN A 440 -12.40 35.98 -9.47
CA ASN A 440 -13.60 35.75 -8.68
C ASN A 440 -13.38 34.96 -7.39
N THR A 441 -12.19 34.38 -7.17
CA THR A 441 -11.94 33.48 -6.05
C THR A 441 -10.62 33.82 -5.36
N CYS A 442 -10.65 33.94 -4.03
CA CYS A 442 -9.48 33.99 -3.19
C CYS A 442 -9.36 32.69 -2.38
N LEU A 443 -8.39 31.82 -2.73
CA LEU A 443 -8.03 30.63 -1.95
C LEU A 443 -6.88 30.94 -1.00
N ILE A 444 -7.07 30.67 0.30
CA ILE A 444 -6.06 30.91 1.35
C ILE A 444 -5.93 29.70 2.29
N GLY A 445 -4.89 28.89 2.06
CA GLY A 445 -4.46 27.87 3.02
C GLY A 445 -3.77 28.43 4.25
N ARG A 446 -3.75 27.61 5.31
CA ARG A 446 -3.23 27.93 6.65
C ARG A 446 -1.71 28.03 6.67
N THR A 447 -1.22 28.91 7.53
CA THR A 447 0.18 29.15 7.87
C THR A 447 0.40 29.22 9.37
N ALA A 448 1.67 29.27 9.79
CA ALA A 448 2.01 29.49 11.19
C ALA A 448 1.56 30.87 11.72
N ALA A 449 1.39 31.87 10.85
CA ALA A 449 0.94 33.20 11.26
C ALA A 449 -0.51 33.18 11.76
N ASP A 450 -1.37 32.36 11.15
CA ASP A 450 -2.78 32.24 11.52
C ASP A 450 -2.94 31.79 12.98
N LYS A 451 -2.18 30.76 13.38
CA LYS A 451 -2.17 30.27 14.77
C LYS A 451 -1.60 31.28 15.74
N LYS A 452 -0.53 31.99 15.36
CA LYS A 452 0.15 32.99 16.20
C LYS A 452 -0.69 34.25 16.44
N ALA A 453 -1.61 34.55 15.54
CA ALA A 453 -2.43 35.75 15.62
C ALA A 453 -3.61 35.64 16.60
N ILE A 454 -3.93 34.43 17.10
CA ILE A 454 -5.03 34.23 18.03
C ILE A 454 -4.73 34.95 19.36
N ASP A 455 -5.51 35.98 19.65
CA ASP A 455 -5.41 36.81 20.86
C ASP A 455 -6.63 36.64 21.80
N HIS A 456 -7.60 35.81 21.39
CA HIS A 456 -8.88 35.57 22.06
C HIS A 456 -9.79 36.81 22.23
N GLN A 457 -9.44 37.92 21.59
CA GLN A 457 -10.22 39.17 21.61
C GLN A 457 -10.71 39.51 20.20
N HIS A 458 -9.79 39.77 19.28
CA HIS A 458 -10.06 40.17 17.90
C HIS A 458 -9.95 38.97 16.94
N ILE A 459 -8.97 38.10 17.17
CA ILE A 459 -8.76 36.85 16.44
C ILE A 459 -9.03 35.72 17.43
N LYS A 460 -10.20 35.09 17.32
CA LYS A 460 -10.66 34.09 18.29
C LYS A 460 -10.42 32.66 17.82
N ASN A 461 -10.48 32.42 16.50
CA ASN A 461 -10.19 31.12 15.90
C ASN A 461 -9.16 31.23 14.76
N ASP A 462 -8.68 30.06 14.31
CA ASP A 462 -7.59 29.89 13.33
C ASP A 462 -7.89 30.52 11.95
N LYS A 463 -9.15 30.84 11.66
CA LYS A 463 -9.58 31.41 10.37
C LYS A 463 -9.87 32.92 10.42
N ASP A 464 -9.98 33.51 11.61
CA ASP A 464 -10.36 34.92 11.77
C ASP A 464 -9.36 35.89 11.13
N LEU A 465 -8.05 35.61 11.22
CA LEU A 465 -7.04 36.45 10.56
C LEU A 465 -7.25 36.52 9.04
N ARG A 466 -7.57 35.39 8.43
CA ARG A 466 -7.78 35.30 6.97
C ARG A 466 -9.08 36.00 6.57
N ARG A 467 -10.14 35.89 7.37
CA ARG A 467 -11.37 36.66 7.16
C ARG A 467 -11.13 38.16 7.23
N GLN A 468 -10.36 38.61 8.23
CA GLN A 468 -9.97 40.01 8.36
C GLN A 468 -9.18 40.51 7.14
N GLN A 469 -8.23 39.71 6.65
CA GLN A 469 -7.45 40.05 5.44
C GLN A 469 -8.32 40.15 4.18
N ILE A 470 -9.36 39.33 4.06
CA ILE A 470 -10.34 39.42 2.96
C ILE A 470 -11.11 40.74 3.02
N GLU A 471 -11.59 41.14 4.19
CA GLU A 471 -12.32 42.41 4.36
C GLU A 471 -11.44 43.62 4.14
N GLN A 472 -10.15 43.53 4.47
CA GLN A 472 -9.19 44.62 4.29
C GLN A 472 -8.60 44.67 2.86
N GLY A 473 -8.84 43.66 2.03
CA GLY A 473 -8.22 43.56 0.70
C GLY A 473 -6.70 43.30 0.76
N THR A 474 -6.21 42.73 1.86
CA THR A 474 -4.79 42.42 2.09
C THR A 474 -4.49 40.92 1.97
N ALA A 475 -5.50 40.11 1.68
CA ALA A 475 -5.40 38.68 1.54
C ALA A 475 -4.37 38.25 0.47
N SER A 476 -3.48 37.32 0.84
CA SER A 476 -2.53 36.70 -0.08
C SER A 476 -3.17 35.49 -0.77
N CYS A 477 -4.02 35.78 -1.75
CA CYS A 477 -4.80 34.78 -2.47
C CYS A 477 -3.89 33.94 -3.38
N TYR A 478 -4.19 32.64 -3.49
CA TYR A 478 -3.56 31.79 -4.49
C TYR A 478 -3.82 32.32 -5.91
N ALA A 479 -2.78 32.32 -6.75
CA ALA A 479 -2.84 32.63 -8.18
C ALA A 479 -2.14 31.52 -8.98
N SER A 480 -2.28 31.54 -10.31
CA SER A 480 -1.77 30.48 -11.20
C SER A 480 -0.29 30.14 -10.94
N LYS A 481 0.05 28.84 -11.03
CA LYS A 481 1.42 28.30 -10.88
C LYS A 481 2.06 28.58 -9.51
N GLY A 482 1.27 28.58 -8.43
CA GLY A 482 1.81 28.77 -7.07
C GLY A 482 2.16 30.21 -6.71
N LYS A 483 1.84 31.16 -7.59
CA LYS A 483 1.99 32.58 -7.29
C LYS A 483 0.93 33.04 -6.29
N ARG A 484 1.16 34.20 -5.69
CA ARG A 484 0.19 34.86 -4.80
C ARG A 484 -0.16 36.23 -5.34
N SER A 485 -1.39 36.66 -5.11
CA SER A 485 -1.86 37.99 -5.47
C SER A 485 -2.64 38.60 -4.31
N SER A 486 -2.39 39.88 -4.05
CA SER A 486 -3.19 40.73 -3.17
C SER A 486 -4.14 41.65 -3.95
N GLN A 487 -4.42 41.32 -5.22
CA GLN A 487 -5.35 42.09 -6.06
C GLN A 487 -6.82 41.76 -5.79
N PHE A 488 -7.09 40.80 -4.89
CA PHE A 488 -8.45 40.56 -4.42
C PHE A 488 -8.87 41.72 -3.52
N SER A 489 -9.67 42.63 -4.09
CA SER A 489 -10.12 43.85 -3.42
C SER A 489 -10.80 43.56 -2.08
N ASN A 490 -10.92 44.57 -1.23
CA ASN A 490 -11.71 44.48 0.00
C ASN A 490 -13.13 43.97 -0.31
N GLN A 491 -13.58 42.98 0.47
CA GLN A 491 -14.89 42.37 0.30
C GLN A 491 -15.77 42.57 1.54
N THR A 492 -17.04 42.86 1.33
CA THR A 492 -18.06 42.64 2.37
C THR A 492 -18.42 41.15 2.40
N ILE A 493 -18.22 40.49 3.55
CA ILE A 493 -18.60 39.08 3.72
C ILE A 493 -20.10 39.00 3.96
N LEU A 494 -20.84 38.34 3.05
CA LEU A 494 -22.29 38.18 3.17
C LEU A 494 -22.71 36.89 3.86
N MET A 495 -21.99 35.80 3.63
CA MET A 495 -22.28 34.50 4.22
C MET A 495 -20.99 33.80 4.60
N GLN A 496 -21.08 32.92 5.60
CA GLN A 496 -20.02 32.02 6.03
C GLN A 496 -20.56 30.60 6.03
N ILE A 497 -19.88 29.72 5.31
CA ILE A 497 -20.31 28.33 5.10
C ILE A 497 -19.18 27.41 5.52
N GLY A 498 -19.52 26.38 6.30
CA GLY A 498 -18.55 25.41 6.77
C GLY A 498 -19.23 24.17 7.35
N ASP A 499 -18.45 23.15 7.64
CA ASP A 499 -18.88 21.96 8.38
C ASP A 499 -18.54 22.06 9.88
N ASN A 500 -17.72 23.05 10.25
CA ASN A 500 -17.30 23.31 11.62
C ASN A 500 -17.82 24.67 12.11
N ILE A 501 -18.22 24.77 13.37
CA ILE A 501 -18.70 26.03 13.94
C ILE A 501 -17.62 27.12 13.97
N GLU A 502 -16.34 26.74 13.98
CA GLU A 502 -15.19 27.64 13.89
C GLU A 502 -14.98 28.22 12.47
N ASP A 503 -15.76 27.74 11.50
CA ASP A 503 -15.88 28.36 10.17
C ASP A 503 -16.69 29.65 10.20
N PHE A 504 -17.33 29.95 11.33
CA PHE A 504 -17.96 31.23 11.59
C PHE A 504 -17.05 32.16 12.38
N ARG A 505 -17.04 33.44 11.97
CA ARG A 505 -16.26 34.51 12.58
C ARG A 505 -16.41 34.55 14.10
N GLY A 506 -15.28 34.52 14.80
CA GLY A 506 -15.24 34.76 16.24
C GLY A 506 -15.89 33.65 17.07
N VAL A 507 -16.23 32.51 16.48
CA VAL A 507 -16.86 31.37 17.15
C VAL A 507 -15.78 30.34 17.49
N VAL A 508 -15.85 29.78 18.70
CA VAL A 508 -14.99 28.70 19.17
C VAL A 508 -15.83 27.62 19.83
N GLN A 509 -15.48 26.35 19.61
CA GLN A 509 -16.32 25.21 19.96
C GLN A 509 -16.75 25.19 21.44
N HIS A 510 -15.80 25.47 22.35
CA HIS A 510 -16.02 25.34 23.80
C HIS A 510 -16.69 26.55 24.47
N LYS A 511 -16.96 27.65 23.73
CA LYS A 511 -17.62 28.86 24.30
C LYS A 511 -18.92 29.23 23.61
N VAL A 512 -19.24 28.64 22.48
CA VAL A 512 -20.40 29.04 21.69
C VAL A 512 -21.71 28.66 22.36
N ASN A 513 -22.63 29.61 22.46
CA ASN A 513 -24.03 29.34 22.75
C ASN A 513 -24.78 29.16 21.43
N VAL A 514 -25.36 27.98 21.21
CA VAL A 514 -26.04 27.63 19.95
C VAL A 514 -27.27 28.52 19.69
N GLN A 515 -28.02 28.89 20.73
CA GLN A 515 -29.21 29.75 20.56
C GLN A 515 -28.80 31.15 20.10
N ASP A 516 -27.74 31.71 20.68
CA ASP A 516 -27.19 33.00 20.24
C ASP A 516 -26.67 32.93 18.81
N LEU A 517 -26.05 31.81 18.42
CA LEU A 517 -25.55 31.62 17.07
C LEU A 517 -26.68 31.54 16.04
N ILE A 518 -27.76 30.80 16.36
CA ILE A 518 -28.97 30.73 15.52
C ILE A 518 -29.61 32.11 15.38
N ALA A 519 -29.78 32.84 16.48
CA ALA A 519 -30.35 34.18 16.48
C ALA A 519 -29.50 35.18 15.66
N LYS A 520 -28.17 35.04 15.70
CA LYS A 520 -27.23 35.87 14.92
C LYS A 520 -27.12 35.45 13.46
N SER A 521 -27.42 34.18 13.13
CA SER A 521 -27.20 33.64 11.78
C SER A 521 -27.95 34.44 10.73
N LYS A 522 -29.25 34.74 10.95
CA LYS A 522 -30.11 35.42 9.96
C LYS A 522 -30.06 34.80 8.55
N GLY A 523 -29.72 33.50 8.45
CA GLY A 523 -29.52 32.78 7.19
C GLY A 523 -28.13 32.96 6.57
N ASP A 524 -27.21 33.66 7.23
CA ASP A 524 -25.87 34.00 6.71
C ASP A 524 -24.78 33.05 7.25
N LEU A 525 -25.07 32.28 8.30
CA LEU A 525 -24.20 31.23 8.81
C LEU A 525 -24.80 29.87 8.45
N ILE A 526 -24.14 29.17 7.52
CA ILE A 526 -24.60 27.90 6.96
C ILE A 526 -23.67 26.78 7.45
N LEU A 527 -24.22 25.85 8.24
CA LEU A 527 -23.48 24.71 8.77
C LEU A 527 -23.84 23.43 8.01
N LEU A 528 -22.83 22.69 7.56
CA LEU A 528 -22.98 21.38 6.94
C LEU A 528 -22.69 20.26 7.94
N PRO A 529 -23.31 19.07 7.78
CA PRO A 529 -23.03 17.96 8.69
C PRO A 529 -21.72 17.26 8.35
N ASN A 530 -20.79 17.22 9.31
CA ASN A 530 -19.61 16.35 9.28
C ASN A 530 -19.51 15.53 10.57
N ALA A 531 -19.89 14.25 10.47
CA ALA A 531 -19.80 13.30 11.58
C ALA A 531 -18.47 12.51 11.58
N MET A 532 -17.60 12.71 10.59
CA MET A 532 -16.36 11.92 10.45
C MET A 532 -15.24 12.48 11.33
N TYR A 533 -15.13 13.81 11.43
CA TYR A 533 -14.12 14.50 12.22
C TYR A 533 -14.52 15.97 12.44
N GLY A 534 -13.81 16.66 13.34
CA GLY A 534 -14.03 18.08 13.62
C GLY A 534 -13.35 18.52 14.91
N SER A 535 -13.68 19.71 15.39
CA SER A 535 -13.27 20.22 16.71
C SER A 535 -14.19 19.77 17.84
N TRP A 536 -15.30 19.08 17.51
CA TRP A 536 -16.37 18.65 18.41
C TRP A 536 -16.06 17.37 19.19
#